data_AF-A0A660RXF8-F1
#
_entry.id   AF-A0A660RXF8-F1
#
_cell.length_a   1.000
_cell.length_b   1.000
_cell.length_c   1.000
_cell.angle_alpha   90.00
_cell.angle_beta   90.00
_cell.angle_gamma   90.00
#
_symmetry.space_group_name_H-M   'P 1'
#
loop_
_entity.id
_entity.type
_entity.pdbx_description
1 polymer ?
#
loop_
_entity_poly.entity_id
_entity_poly.type
_entity_poly.pdbx_seq_one_letter_code
_entity_poly.pdbx_strand_id
1 'polypeptide(L)'
;MHQKTITINGKELFGNVDEAFESLDSEANFEGFWRWPDGIGNGFMTMIKLRPGLMLGIGDYRIIQNIAVSFEFKHSPVVFGSSVSGNIRFTLSKQSSCWKNRG
;
A
#
# COMPACT_ATOMS: atom_id res chain seq x y z
N MET A 1 28.65 3.14 1.88
CA MET A 1 28.25 1.96 2.68
C MET A 1 27.08 1.30 1.97
N HIS A 2 27.20 0.06 1.50
CA HIS A 2 26.04 -0.68 1.00
C HIS A 2 25.20 -1.12 2.20
N GLN A 3 24.02 -0.55 2.36
CA GLN A 3 23.06 -1.05 3.33
C GLN A 3 22.68 -2.48 2.94
N LYS A 4 22.88 -3.42 3.87
CA LYS A 4 22.53 -4.83 3.69
C LYS A 4 21.03 -4.94 3.42
N THR A 5 20.66 -5.53 2.29
CA THR A 5 19.27 -5.85 2.00
C THR A 5 18.87 -7.10 2.77
N ILE A 6 17.74 -7.05 3.45
CA ILE A 6 17.16 -8.21 4.13
C ILE A 6 16.05 -8.77 3.25
N THR A 7 16.15 -10.05 2.91
CA THR A 7 15.08 -10.76 2.20
C THR A 7 14.11 -11.33 3.22
N ILE A 8 12.82 -11.05 3.05
CA ILE A 8 11.74 -11.47 3.94
C ILE A 8 10.73 -12.26 3.10
N ASN A 9 10.25 -13.39 3.64
CA ASN A 9 9.17 -14.13 3.00
C ASN A 9 7.86 -13.33 3.11
N GLY A 10 7.20 -13.08 1.98
CA GLY A 10 5.94 -12.35 1.94
C GLY A 10 4.84 -13.00 2.79
N LYS A 11 4.87 -14.32 2.95
CA LYS A 11 3.93 -15.06 3.81
C LYS A 11 4.17 -14.82 5.30
N GLU A 12 5.43 -14.66 5.71
CA GLU A 12 5.76 -14.29 7.09
C GLU A 12 5.34 -12.85 7.40
N LEU A 13 5.43 -11.98 6.39
CA LEU A 13 5.19 -10.55 6.53
C LEU A 13 3.70 -10.17 6.42
N PHE A 14 2.99 -10.80 5.50
CA PHE A 14 1.61 -10.46 5.15
C PHE A 14 0.65 -11.65 5.33
N GLY A 15 1.07 -12.75 5.95
CA GLY A 15 0.25 -13.95 6.04
C GLY A 15 -0.05 -14.53 4.65
N ASN A 16 -1.18 -15.22 4.50
CA ASN A 16 -1.53 -15.86 3.23
C ASN A 16 -2.06 -14.84 2.20
N VAL A 17 -1.15 -14.06 1.60
CA VAL A 17 -1.49 -13.12 0.51
C VAL A 17 -2.03 -13.83 -0.72
N ASP A 18 -1.81 -15.14 -0.84
CA ASP A 18 -2.36 -15.95 -1.93
C ASP A 18 -3.88 -15.85 -1.98
N GLU A 19 -4.56 -15.72 -0.84
CA GLU A 19 -6.02 -15.55 -0.81
C GLU A 19 -6.48 -14.25 -1.50
N ALA A 20 -5.68 -13.19 -1.37
CA ALA A 20 -5.89 -11.93 -2.07
C ALA A 20 -5.82 -12.13 -3.59
N PHE A 21 -4.79 -12.84 -4.07
CA PHE A 21 -4.57 -13.09 -5.49
C PHE A 21 -5.44 -14.19 -6.08
N GLU A 22 -5.83 -15.20 -5.30
CA GLU A 22 -6.80 -16.22 -5.69
C GLU A 22 -8.20 -15.60 -5.86
N SER A 23 -8.51 -14.59 -5.05
CA SER A 23 -9.72 -13.80 -5.22
C SER A 23 -9.68 -12.85 -6.43
N LEU A 24 -8.51 -12.59 -7.04
CA LEU A 24 -8.31 -11.52 -8.01
C LEU A 24 -9.33 -11.55 -9.15
N ASP A 25 -9.54 -12.71 -9.76
CA ASP A 25 -10.44 -12.88 -10.92
C ASP A 25 -11.87 -13.30 -10.52
N SER A 26 -12.12 -13.56 -9.23
CA SER A 26 -13.46 -13.90 -8.75
C SER A 26 -14.41 -12.70 -8.78
N GLU A 27 -15.69 -12.88 -8.48
CA GLU A 27 -16.61 -11.76 -8.19
C GLU A 27 -16.65 -11.40 -6.69
N ALA A 28 -15.94 -12.15 -5.85
CA ALA A 28 -15.89 -11.87 -4.42
C ALA A 28 -15.09 -10.58 -4.14
N ASN A 29 -15.59 -9.77 -3.22
CA ASN A 29 -14.85 -8.62 -2.69
C ASN A 29 -13.70 -9.10 -1.80
N PHE A 30 -12.60 -8.37 -1.82
CA PHE A 30 -11.46 -8.60 -0.95
C PHE A 30 -10.96 -7.28 -0.38
N GLU A 31 -10.70 -7.27 0.92
CA GLU A 31 -10.01 -6.21 1.64
C GLU A 31 -9.04 -6.85 2.64
N GLY A 32 -7.78 -6.46 2.55
CA GLY A 32 -6.71 -6.92 3.44
C GLY A 32 -5.97 -5.75 4.06
N PHE A 33 -5.58 -5.91 5.33
CA PHE A 33 -4.84 -4.91 6.09
C PHE A 33 -3.66 -5.56 6.80
N TRP A 34 -2.49 -4.96 6.66
CA TRP A 34 -1.25 -5.44 7.25
C TRP A 34 -0.45 -4.32 7.88
N ARG A 35 0.19 -4.61 9.01
CA ARG A 35 1.16 -3.72 9.64
C ARG A 35 2.56 -4.22 9.40
N TRP A 36 3.49 -3.28 9.23
CA TRP A 36 4.91 -3.62 9.19
C TRP A 36 5.36 -4.14 10.56
N PRO A 37 6.16 -5.21 10.62
CA PRO A 37 6.69 -5.70 11.88
C PRO A 37 7.67 -4.72 12.52
N ASP A 38 7.67 -4.71 13.84
CA ASP A 38 8.64 -3.95 14.63
C ASP A 38 10.08 -4.34 14.24
N GLY A 39 10.95 -3.33 14.12
CA GLY A 39 12.35 -3.51 13.74
C GLY A 39 12.63 -3.53 12.23
N ILE A 40 11.60 -3.64 11.37
CA ILE A 40 11.74 -3.46 9.91
C ILE A 40 11.25 -2.07 9.49
N GLY A 41 10.17 -1.60 10.11
CA GLY A 41 9.58 -0.32 9.84
C GLY A 41 8.41 -0.04 10.78
N ASN A 42 7.64 0.98 10.43
CA ASN A 42 6.37 1.30 11.08
C ASN A 42 5.35 1.72 10.02
N GLY A 43 4.07 1.53 10.31
CA GLY A 43 2.96 1.87 9.43
C GLY A 43 2.23 0.64 8.90
N PHE A 44 1.50 0.83 7.81
CA PHE A 44 0.57 -0.19 7.31
C PHE A 44 0.50 -0.22 5.78
N MET A 45 -0.08 -1.32 5.29
CA MET A 45 -0.53 -1.51 3.92
C MET A 45 -1.98 -2.02 3.96
N THR A 46 -2.78 -1.51 3.05
CA THR A 46 -4.15 -1.99 2.78
C THR A 46 -4.22 -2.38 1.32
N MET A 47 -4.92 -3.46 1.02
CA MET A 47 -5.19 -3.87 -0.35
C MET A 47 -6.69 -4.08 -0.52
N ILE A 48 -7.26 -3.43 -1.52
CA ILE A 48 -8.68 -3.52 -1.85
C ILE A 48 -8.83 -3.99 -3.28
N LYS A 49 -9.83 -4.84 -3.52
CA LYS A 49 -10.22 -5.21 -4.88
C LYS A 49 -11.16 -4.16 -5.46
N LEU A 50 -10.82 -3.66 -6.63
CA LEU A 50 -11.66 -2.67 -7.34
C LEU A 50 -12.64 -3.36 -8.30
N ARG A 51 -12.19 -4.42 -8.97
CA ARG A 51 -12.96 -5.27 -9.89
C ARG A 51 -12.18 -6.57 -10.17
N PRO A 52 -12.77 -7.59 -10.84
CA PRO A 52 -12.02 -8.75 -11.29
C PRO A 52 -10.78 -8.35 -12.10
N GLY A 53 -9.63 -8.95 -11.79
CA GLY A 53 -8.35 -8.67 -12.42
C GLY A 53 -7.66 -7.37 -11.96
N LEU A 54 -8.22 -6.59 -11.02
CA LEU A 54 -7.64 -5.33 -10.57
C LEU A 54 -7.76 -5.10 -9.05
N MET A 55 -6.60 -5.01 -8.39
CA MET A 55 -6.47 -4.66 -6.98
C MET A 55 -5.64 -3.39 -6.80
N LEU A 56 -5.96 -2.63 -5.75
CA LEU A 56 -5.25 -1.43 -5.34
C LEU A 56 -4.62 -1.65 -3.97
N GLY A 57 -3.29 -1.53 -3.91
CA GLY A 57 -2.54 -1.46 -2.66
C GLY A 57 -2.28 0.00 -2.28
N ILE A 58 -2.59 0.39 -1.05
CA ILE A 58 -2.30 1.70 -0.47
C ILE A 58 -1.51 1.47 0.81
N GLY A 59 -0.37 2.13 0.97
CA GLY A 59 0.42 2.04 2.19
C GLY A 59 0.88 3.40 2.68
N ASP A 60 0.87 3.56 4.00
CA ASP A 60 1.56 4.64 4.70
C ASP A 60 2.52 4.00 5.69
N TYR A 61 3.80 4.02 5.33
CA TYR A 61 4.82 3.35 6.11
C TYR A 61 6.20 3.97 5.93
N ARG A 62 7.04 3.75 6.94
CA ARG A 62 8.45 4.13 6.95
C ARG A 62 9.29 2.90 7.24
N ILE A 63 9.98 2.42 6.21
CA ILE A 63 10.94 1.31 6.32
C ILE A 63 12.29 1.88 6.71
N ILE A 64 12.93 1.29 7.71
CA ILE A 64 14.21 1.79 8.26
C ILE A 64 15.44 1.12 7.63
N GLN A 65 15.24 0.13 6.77
CA GLN A 65 16.29 -0.65 6.10
C GLN A 65 15.86 -1.10 4.70
N ASN A 66 16.82 -1.46 3.86
CA ASN A 66 16.52 -2.04 2.55
C ASN A 66 15.96 -3.45 2.73
N ILE A 67 14.78 -3.70 2.19
CA ILE A 67 14.15 -5.02 2.20
C ILE A 67 13.83 -5.50 0.79
N ALA A 68 13.90 -6.81 0.59
CA ALA A 68 13.33 -7.50 -0.55
C ALA A 68 12.26 -8.45 -0.01
N VAL A 69 11.04 -8.39 -0.54
CA VAL A 69 9.97 -9.31 -0.14
C VAL A 69 9.82 -10.36 -1.24
N SER A 70 9.98 -11.63 -0.89
CA SER A 70 9.81 -12.73 -1.84
C SER A 70 8.39 -13.28 -1.77
N PHE A 71 7.74 -13.43 -2.92
CA PHE A 71 6.41 -14.01 -3.04
C PHE A 71 6.47 -15.24 -3.95
N GLU A 72 5.71 -16.27 -3.59
CA GLU A 72 5.51 -17.46 -4.42
C GLU A 72 4.08 -17.46 -4.96
N PHE A 73 3.89 -16.86 -6.13
CA PHE A 73 2.58 -16.84 -6.77
C PHE A 73 2.39 -18.04 -7.70
N LYS A 74 1.26 -18.73 -7.59
CA LYS A 74 0.84 -19.76 -8.58
C LYS A 74 0.69 -19.17 -9.98
N HIS A 75 0.19 -17.93 -10.06
CA HIS A 75 0.08 -17.15 -11.29
C HIS A 75 0.70 -15.77 -11.03
N SER A 76 1.69 -15.36 -11.84
CA SER A 76 2.36 -14.07 -11.64
C SER A 76 1.46 -12.92 -12.06
N PRO A 77 0.98 -12.07 -11.13
CA PRO A 77 0.28 -10.86 -11.50
C PRO A 77 1.25 -9.84 -12.08
N VAL A 78 0.77 -9.00 -13.01
CA VAL A 78 1.50 -7.80 -13.40
C VAL A 78 1.27 -6.74 -12.33
N VAL A 79 2.34 -6.30 -11.67
CA VAL A 79 2.28 -5.30 -10.59
C VAL A 79 2.87 -3.98 -11.05
N PHE A 80 2.08 -2.92 -10.97
CA PHE A 80 2.54 -1.55 -11.18
C PHE A 80 2.61 -0.85 -9.83
N GLY A 81 3.82 -0.49 -9.41
CA GLY A 81 4.07 0.20 -8.14
C GLY A 81 4.68 1.58 -8.36
N SER A 82 4.14 2.58 -7.69
CA SER A 82 4.76 3.89 -7.55
C SER A 82 4.87 4.23 -6.08
N SER A 83 6.07 4.59 -5.64
CA SER A 83 6.32 4.98 -4.24
C SER A 83 6.65 6.46 -4.18
N VAL A 84 5.97 7.20 -3.30
CA VAL A 84 6.29 8.59 -2.97
C VAL A 84 6.87 8.61 -1.56
N SER A 85 8.09 9.14 -1.42
CA SER A 85 8.72 9.36 -0.12
C SER A 85 8.85 10.86 0.15
N GLY A 86 8.44 11.32 1.34
CA GLY A 86 8.51 12.74 1.72
C GLY A 86 7.35 13.19 2.59
N ASN A 87 7.32 14.50 2.89
CA ASN A 87 6.25 15.13 3.67
C ASN A 87 5.23 15.74 2.71
N ILE A 88 4.05 15.14 2.57
CA ILE A 88 2.96 15.71 1.77
C ILE A 88 2.21 16.73 2.64
N ARG A 89 2.42 18.03 2.40
CA ARG A 89 1.67 19.10 3.07
C ARG A 89 0.58 19.62 2.12
N PHE A 90 -0.69 19.31 2.42
CA PHE A 90 -1.81 19.97 1.76
C PHE A 90 -2.21 21.22 2.54
N THR A 91 -2.17 22.39 1.90
CA THR A 91 -2.76 23.62 2.46
C THR A 91 -4.10 23.84 1.76
N LEU A 92 -5.20 23.61 2.48
CA LEU A 92 -6.52 24.00 2.00
C LEU A 92 -6.62 25.53 2.08
N SER A 93 -6.48 26.21 0.94
CA SER A 93 -6.77 27.64 0.88
C SER A 93 -8.28 27.83 0.99
N LYS A 94 -8.72 28.40 2.12
CA LYS A 94 -10.11 28.81 2.31
C LYS A 94 -10.39 29.93 1.30
N GLN A 95 -11.20 29.67 0.28
CA GLN A 95 -11.76 30.75 -0.54
C GLN A 95 -12.55 31.66 0.41
N SER A 96 -12.09 32.91 0.54
CA SER A 96 -12.86 33.96 1.21
C SER A 96 -14.10 34.22 0.36
N SER A 97 -15.26 33.81 0.86
CA SER A 97 -16.54 34.21 0.29
C SER A 97 -16.73 35.71 0.53
N CYS A 98 -16.47 36.52 -0.51
CA CYS A 98 -16.78 37.94 -0.50
C CYS A 98 -18.31 38.11 -0.60
N TRP A 99 -18.99 38.10 0.53
CA TRP A 99 -20.38 38.55 0.61
C TRP A 99 -20.39 40.07 0.42
N LYS A 100 -20.69 40.53 -0.80
CA LYS A 100 -21.05 41.92 -1.05
C LYS A 100 -22.47 42.15 -0.54
N ASN A 101 -22.60 42.77 0.64
CA ASN A 101 -23.85 43.43 1.04
C ASN A 101 -24.13 44.55 0.02
N ARG A 102 -25.24 44.42 -0.72
CA ARG A 102 -25.84 45.53 -1.45
C ARG A 102 -26.69 46.30 -0.43
N GLY A 103 -26.24 47.50 -0.08
CA GLY A 103 -27.11 48.55 0.46
C GLY A 103 -27.89 49.22 -0.66
#